data_AF-A0A370EEI8-F1
#
_entry.id   AF-A0A370EEI8-F1
#
_cell.length_a   1.000
_cell.length_b   1.000
_cell.length_c   1.000
_cell.angle_alpha   90.00
_cell.angle_beta   90.00
_cell.angle_gamma   90.00
#
_symmetry.space_group_name_H-M   'P 1'
#
loop_
_entity.id
_entity.type
_entity.pdbx_description
1 polymer ?
#
loop_
_entity_poly.entity_id
_entity_poly.type
_entity_poly.pdbx_seq_one_letter_code
_entity_poly.pdbx_strand_id
1 'polypeptide(L)'
;MSHDLYASWATAEISRMIRDTPQFMFDNIEVNNFDVFANRESGRIWPIPDGRLSAEINPSKFEVAIELKRTNEGLHGVLTAIGQAQAYIHKGYSGAAIIVPNSYDSFPDPGTYISNVLHNTSGNLPIGVFTYDSPDTTNSSPFLNKVRCIRPINLSLESRIGRENFLSRQRSVTQWAHLREGSTEAYAFYKYLQIAKQLNANDLVEPNPHLPQQLIDAVSRINVSLNPISYLSFATGIAFHDVVWRTFWYNNVLTDEVAIPWFIRDGEYVVNSVKTKLKLPDGTYQEFFSSRVDSVKQKIVLGLNNNGLTEEEAWDIFANNIHNRAHSYREDIDSGLEHLGLINSDGKPSENGYKYVDACERTNNCHLGKPKLILGASILKEGSLGAFLHYVYKVSENRFKLDPLAFTEILPNGRRRFNKNTYLAFIREELANTLHVMNTATIRGGAARNPFQGELAILRKFDFVSGFRIGVGLEINWPLVQEYLEYKI
;
A
#
# COMPACT_ATOMS: atom_id res chain seq x y z
N MET A 1 -6.71 20.20 7.23
CA MET A 1 -6.63 18.95 6.45
C MET A 1 -5.23 18.75 5.94
N SER A 2 -4.75 17.50 5.87
CA SER A 2 -3.40 17.19 5.41
C SER A 2 -3.25 17.44 3.91
N HIS A 3 -2.02 17.78 3.50
CA HIS A 3 -1.63 17.97 2.10
C HIS A 3 -1.95 16.74 1.24
N ASP A 4 -1.62 15.55 1.75
CA ASP A 4 -1.79 14.27 1.04
C ASP A 4 -3.27 13.96 0.71
N LEU A 5 -4.18 14.38 1.58
CA LEU A 5 -5.62 14.21 1.37
C LEU A 5 -6.11 15.13 0.24
N TYR A 6 -5.64 16.38 0.21
CA TYR A 6 -5.94 17.32 -0.87
C TYR A 6 -5.36 16.83 -2.21
N ALA A 7 -4.12 16.34 -2.21
CA ALA A 7 -3.49 15.76 -3.40
C ALA A 7 -4.26 14.55 -3.93
N SER A 8 -4.75 13.70 -3.02
CA SER A 8 -5.58 12.55 -3.39
C SER A 8 -6.88 13.01 -4.08
N TRP A 9 -7.59 13.97 -3.50
CA TRP A 9 -8.83 14.48 -4.11
C TRP A 9 -8.60 15.19 -5.44
N ALA A 10 -7.54 15.99 -5.55
CA ALA A 10 -7.19 16.68 -6.79
C ALA A 10 -6.81 15.69 -7.89
N THR A 11 -6.07 14.62 -7.55
CA THR A 11 -5.71 13.54 -8.48
C THR A 11 -6.96 12.81 -8.99
N ALA A 12 -7.92 12.51 -8.11
CA ALA A 12 -9.19 11.89 -8.50
C ALA A 12 -9.97 12.77 -9.48
N GLU A 13 -10.05 14.08 -9.22
CA GLU A 13 -10.73 15.01 -10.12
C GLU A 13 -10.03 15.13 -11.48
N ILE A 14 -8.69 15.20 -11.53
CA ILE A 14 -7.98 15.24 -12.81
C ILE A 14 -8.18 13.94 -13.59
N SER A 15 -8.18 12.78 -12.92
CA SER A 15 -8.49 11.51 -13.55
C SER A 15 -9.86 11.56 -14.23
N ARG A 16 -10.88 12.07 -13.53
CA ARG A 16 -12.23 12.26 -14.10
C ARG A 16 -12.22 13.23 -15.28
N MET A 17 -11.59 14.40 -15.14
CA MET A 17 -11.51 15.40 -16.21
C MET A 17 -10.86 14.84 -17.48
N ILE A 18 -9.78 14.06 -17.34
CA ILE A 18 -9.10 13.45 -18.48
C ILE A 18 -9.93 12.33 -19.11
N ARG A 19 -10.70 11.58 -18.30
CA ARG A 19 -11.63 10.59 -18.83
C ARG A 19 -12.74 11.23 -19.66
N ASP A 20 -13.32 12.31 -19.14
CA ASP A 20 -14.39 13.05 -19.82
C ASP A 20 -13.85 13.85 -21.02
N THR A 21 -12.58 14.25 -20.99
CA THR A 21 -11.92 15.03 -22.03
C THR A 21 -10.46 14.55 -22.22
N PRO A 22 -10.24 13.48 -23.00
CA PRO A 22 -8.90 12.90 -23.22
C PRO A 22 -7.86 13.87 -23.77
N GLN A 23 -8.30 14.96 -24.41
CA GLN A 23 -7.47 16.04 -24.93
C GLN A 23 -6.71 16.80 -23.83
N PHE A 24 -7.11 16.68 -22.56
CA PHE A 24 -6.30 17.19 -21.45
C PHE A 24 -5.02 16.38 -21.23
N MET A 25 -4.96 15.13 -21.71
CA MET A 25 -3.79 14.27 -21.59
C MET A 25 -3.05 14.07 -22.93
N PHE A 26 -3.76 13.86 -24.03
CA PHE A 26 -3.17 13.50 -25.32
C PHE A 26 -3.36 14.57 -26.40
N ASP A 27 -2.36 14.71 -27.27
CA ASP A 27 -2.41 15.64 -28.40
C ASP A 27 -3.37 15.13 -29.49
N ASN A 28 -4.56 15.73 -29.59
CA ASN A 28 -5.49 15.67 -30.74
C ASN A 28 -5.71 14.29 -31.40
N ILE A 29 -5.74 13.22 -30.60
CA ILE A 29 -6.07 11.87 -31.10
C ILE A 29 -7.44 11.46 -30.57
N GLU A 30 -8.28 10.89 -31.42
CA GLU A 30 -9.43 10.12 -30.99
C GLU A 30 -8.95 8.85 -30.30
N VAL A 31 -8.80 8.92 -28.98
CA VAL A 31 -8.40 7.77 -28.18
C VAL A 31 -9.64 6.94 -27.86
N ASN A 32 -9.87 5.87 -28.64
CA ASN A 32 -10.86 4.87 -28.32
C ASN A 32 -10.29 3.84 -27.32
N ASN A 33 -11.11 3.39 -26.36
CA ASN A 33 -10.73 2.41 -25.33
C ASN A 33 -9.55 2.85 -24.45
N PHE A 34 -9.70 4.02 -23.85
CA PHE A 34 -8.81 4.58 -22.85
C PHE A 34 -9.38 4.40 -21.46
N ASP A 35 -8.54 4.02 -20.50
CA ASP A 35 -8.89 4.09 -19.09
C ASP A 35 -7.84 4.89 -18.32
N VAL A 36 -8.29 5.66 -17.34
CA VAL A 36 -7.42 6.47 -16.47
C VAL A 36 -7.94 6.41 -15.05
N PHE A 37 -7.02 6.19 -14.13
CA PHE A 37 -7.34 6.09 -12.71
C PHE A 37 -6.31 6.83 -11.87
N ALA A 38 -6.81 7.37 -10.76
CA ALA A 38 -6.01 7.98 -9.71
C ALA A 38 -5.28 6.91 -8.91
N ASN A 39 -4.01 7.16 -8.67
CA ASN A 39 -3.07 6.23 -8.10
C ASN A 39 -2.07 6.95 -7.19
N ARG A 40 -1.19 6.18 -6.55
CA ARG A 40 -0.06 6.69 -5.76
C ARG A 40 1.26 6.08 -6.23
N GLU A 41 2.36 6.78 -6.00
CA GLU A 41 3.67 6.14 -6.08
C GLU A 41 3.86 5.25 -4.84
N SER A 42 4.40 4.05 -5.05
CA SER A 42 4.79 3.14 -3.97
C SER A 42 6.22 3.42 -3.47
N GLY A 43 7.06 4.00 -4.34
CA GLY A 43 8.50 4.19 -4.10
C GLY A 43 8.89 5.53 -3.48
N ARG A 44 10.06 5.55 -2.83
CA ARG A 44 10.67 6.76 -2.25
C ARG A 44 11.91 7.29 -2.98
N ILE A 45 12.08 6.93 -4.25
CA ILE A 45 13.16 7.51 -5.06
C ILE A 45 12.76 8.95 -5.39
N TRP A 46 13.50 9.92 -4.84
CA TRP A 46 13.22 11.33 -5.09
C TRP A 46 13.49 11.70 -6.56
N PRO A 47 12.68 12.57 -7.18
CA PRO A 47 11.51 13.27 -6.63
C PRO A 47 10.27 12.38 -6.53
N ILE A 48 9.43 12.61 -5.50
CA ILE A 48 8.20 11.86 -5.23
C ILE A 48 7.01 12.79 -5.50
N PRO A 49 6.07 12.44 -6.40
CA PRO A 49 4.91 13.24 -6.68
C PRO A 49 3.85 13.09 -5.58
N ASP A 50 3.03 14.12 -5.41
CA ASP A 50 1.92 14.13 -4.44
C ASP A 50 0.80 13.15 -4.86
N GLY A 51 0.71 12.84 -6.15
CA GLY A 51 -0.22 11.86 -6.70
C GLY A 51 0.27 11.29 -8.04
N ARG A 52 -0.42 10.27 -8.54
CA ARG A 52 -0.11 9.66 -9.83
C ARG A 52 -1.38 9.36 -10.60
N LEU A 53 -1.36 9.57 -11.90
CA LEU A 53 -2.39 9.04 -12.81
C LEU A 53 -1.77 7.89 -13.59
N SER A 54 -2.50 6.79 -13.66
CA SER A 54 -2.13 5.65 -14.48
C SER A 54 -3.18 5.54 -15.59
N ALA A 55 -2.70 5.60 -16.83
CA ALA A 55 -3.51 5.63 -18.03
C ALA A 55 -3.16 4.42 -18.90
N GLU A 56 -4.16 3.73 -19.42
CA GLU A 56 -3.99 2.53 -20.24
C GLU A 56 -4.71 2.70 -21.59
N ILE A 57 -3.95 2.55 -22.68
CA ILE A 57 -4.41 2.51 -24.06
C ILE A 57 -3.75 1.30 -24.69
N ASN A 58 -4.44 0.15 -24.76
CA ASN A 58 -3.82 -1.11 -25.18
C ASN A 58 -2.99 -0.96 -26.47
N PRO A 59 -1.69 -1.30 -26.48
CA PRO A 59 -0.89 -1.94 -25.41
C PRO A 59 -0.09 -0.98 -24.50
N SER A 60 -0.20 0.32 -24.70
CA SER A 60 0.57 1.38 -24.04
C SER A 60 0.05 1.72 -22.65
N LYS A 61 0.98 2.02 -21.74
CA LYS A 61 0.69 2.55 -20.41
C LYS A 61 1.39 3.88 -20.20
N PHE A 62 0.69 4.82 -19.58
CA PHE A 62 1.17 6.16 -19.31
C PHE A 62 1.06 6.45 -17.82
N GLU A 63 2.17 6.85 -17.22
CA GLU A 63 2.20 7.30 -15.83
C GLU A 63 2.42 8.81 -15.83
N VAL A 64 1.49 9.56 -15.22
CA VAL A 64 1.60 11.02 -15.07
C VAL A 64 1.79 11.36 -13.60
N ALA A 65 2.84 12.10 -13.30
CA ALA A 65 3.11 12.61 -11.96
C ALA A 65 2.23 13.83 -11.64
N ILE A 66 1.71 13.92 -10.43
CA ILE A 66 0.92 15.05 -9.95
C ILE A 66 1.71 15.82 -8.90
N GLU A 67 1.85 17.13 -9.10
CA GLU A 67 2.40 18.06 -8.12
C GLU A 67 1.31 19.04 -7.69
N LEU A 68 0.87 18.98 -6.45
CA LEU A 68 -0.11 19.90 -5.88
C LEU A 68 0.60 20.95 -5.02
N LYS A 69 0.22 22.22 -5.15
CA LYS A 69 0.63 23.29 -4.22
C LYS A 69 -0.54 23.82 -3.42
N ARG A 70 -0.29 24.15 -2.15
CA ARG A 70 -1.29 24.72 -1.22
C ARG A 70 -1.28 26.24 -1.28
N THR A 71 -2.39 26.84 -0.87
CA THR A 71 -2.60 28.30 -0.83
C THR A 71 -1.56 29.08 -0.02
N ASN A 72 -0.81 28.45 0.88
CA ASN A 72 0.19 29.10 1.72
C ASN A 72 1.64 29.04 1.16
N GLU A 73 1.86 28.50 -0.05
CA GLU A 73 3.21 28.34 -0.62
C GLU A 73 3.66 29.51 -1.50
N GLY A 74 2.72 30.32 -2.01
CA GLY A 74 3.01 31.52 -2.80
C GLY A 74 3.88 31.27 -4.05
N LEU A 75 4.70 32.27 -4.41
CA LEU A 75 5.61 32.18 -5.55
C LEU A 75 6.68 31.09 -5.38
N HIS A 76 7.08 30.79 -4.15
CA HIS A 76 8.03 29.69 -3.89
C HIS A 76 7.44 28.33 -4.30
N GLY A 77 6.16 28.09 -3.97
CA GLY A 77 5.43 26.91 -4.43
C GLY A 77 5.36 26.81 -5.95
N VAL A 78 5.13 27.93 -6.64
CA VAL A 78 5.11 28.00 -8.11
C VAL A 78 6.45 27.59 -8.72
N LEU A 79 7.56 28.13 -8.23
CA LEU A 79 8.90 27.84 -8.77
C LEU A 79 9.32 26.39 -8.51
N THR A 80 9.03 25.88 -7.31
CA THR A 80 9.31 24.48 -6.97
C THR A 80 8.48 23.52 -7.82
N ALA A 81 7.21 23.83 -8.08
CA ALA A 81 6.35 22.99 -8.91
C ALA A 81 6.90 22.81 -10.34
N ILE A 82 7.42 23.89 -10.95
CA ILE A 82 8.03 23.83 -12.29
C ILE A 82 9.24 22.89 -12.29
N GLY A 83 10.15 23.05 -11.32
CA GLY A 83 11.34 22.22 -11.21
C GLY A 83 11.02 20.74 -10.93
N GLN A 84 10.07 20.48 -10.02
CA GLN A 84 9.62 19.12 -9.69
C GLN A 84 8.96 18.45 -10.91
N ALA A 85 8.10 19.16 -11.63
CA ALA A 85 7.45 18.62 -12.84
C ALA A 85 8.46 18.19 -13.90
N GLN A 86 9.49 19.01 -14.16
CA GLN A 86 10.59 18.62 -15.06
C GLN A 86 11.36 17.41 -14.52
N ALA A 87 11.67 17.39 -13.22
CA ALA A 87 12.38 16.30 -12.58
C ALA A 87 11.59 14.97 -12.66
N TYR A 88 10.25 14.98 -12.61
CA TYR A 88 9.43 13.79 -12.84
C TYR A 88 9.58 13.24 -14.26
N ILE A 89 9.60 14.10 -15.28
CA ILE A 89 9.87 13.67 -16.66
C ILE A 89 11.24 13.00 -16.75
N HIS A 90 12.27 13.60 -16.13
CA HIS A 90 13.62 13.02 -16.08
C HIS A 90 13.68 11.69 -15.31
N LYS A 91 12.90 11.55 -14.22
CA LYS A 91 12.75 10.29 -13.47
C LYS A 91 12.10 9.18 -14.30
N GLY A 92 11.39 9.54 -15.36
CA GLY A 92 10.80 8.61 -16.33
C GLY A 92 9.28 8.57 -16.31
N TYR A 93 8.59 9.57 -15.76
CA TYR A 93 7.15 9.69 -15.98
C TYR A 93 6.85 9.96 -17.46
N SER A 94 5.67 9.53 -17.93
CA SER A 94 5.18 9.84 -19.27
C SER A 94 4.86 11.32 -19.42
N GLY A 95 4.25 11.90 -18.39
CA GLY A 95 3.95 13.32 -18.28
C GLY A 95 3.97 13.79 -16.83
N ALA A 96 3.76 15.08 -16.62
CA ALA A 96 3.52 15.66 -15.30
C ALA A 96 2.33 16.62 -15.36
N ALA A 97 1.66 16.84 -14.23
CA ALA A 97 0.62 17.83 -14.10
C ALA A 97 0.84 18.63 -12.81
N ILE A 98 0.98 19.94 -12.97
CA ILE A 98 1.09 20.91 -11.88
C ILE A 98 -0.31 21.39 -11.54
N ILE A 99 -0.67 21.36 -10.26
CA ILE A 99 -1.94 21.82 -9.75
C ILE A 99 -1.69 22.90 -8.70
N VAL A 100 -2.11 24.13 -8.99
CA VAL A 100 -1.92 25.29 -8.11
C VAL A 100 -3.25 25.95 -7.76
N PRO A 101 -3.35 26.69 -6.65
CA PRO A 101 -4.51 27.53 -6.39
C PRO A 101 -4.75 28.49 -7.54
N ASN A 102 -6.00 28.86 -7.79
CA ASN A 102 -6.34 29.88 -8.78
C ASN A 102 -5.69 31.24 -8.47
N SER A 103 -5.43 31.52 -7.20
CA SER A 103 -4.65 32.69 -6.76
C SER A 103 -3.96 32.40 -5.43
N TYR A 104 -2.82 33.06 -5.22
CA TYR A 104 -2.19 33.22 -3.92
C TYR A 104 -2.38 34.65 -3.45
N ASP A 105 -2.41 34.89 -2.14
CA ASP A 105 -2.43 36.24 -1.57
C ASP A 105 -1.29 37.12 -2.10
N SER A 106 -0.13 36.50 -2.37
CA SER A 106 1.06 37.16 -2.90
C SER A 106 1.18 37.12 -4.43
N PHE A 107 0.33 36.37 -5.13
CA PHE A 107 0.50 36.10 -6.56
C PHE A 107 -0.83 35.71 -7.25
N PRO A 108 -1.44 36.62 -8.04
CA PRO A 108 -2.86 36.50 -8.42
C PRO A 108 -3.15 35.48 -9.53
N ASP A 109 -2.20 35.19 -10.41
CA ASP A 109 -2.43 34.26 -11.55
C ASP A 109 -1.25 33.30 -11.74
N PRO A 110 -1.10 32.33 -10.83
CA PRO A 110 -0.02 31.34 -10.91
C PRO A 110 -0.15 30.40 -12.11
N GLY A 111 -1.39 30.03 -12.49
CA GLY A 111 -1.62 29.10 -13.59
C GLY A 111 -1.11 29.64 -14.93
N THR A 112 -1.49 30.87 -15.27
CA THR A 112 -1.02 31.51 -16.52
C THR A 112 0.48 31.74 -16.49
N TYR A 113 1.04 32.16 -15.36
CA TYR A 113 2.48 32.34 -15.23
C TYR A 113 3.26 31.05 -15.49
N ILE A 114 2.88 29.94 -14.86
CA ILE A 114 3.52 28.63 -15.07
C ILE A 114 3.39 28.21 -16.54
N SER A 115 2.20 28.35 -17.12
CA SER A 115 1.96 28.03 -18.53
C SER A 115 2.90 28.80 -19.45
N ASN A 116 3.05 30.11 -19.24
CA ASN A 116 3.95 30.97 -20.02
C ASN A 116 5.43 30.60 -19.84
N VAL A 117 5.87 30.33 -18.60
CA VAL A 117 7.25 29.89 -18.34
C VAL A 117 7.53 28.58 -19.04
N LEU A 118 6.65 27.59 -18.91
CA LEU A 118 6.81 26.30 -19.56
C LEU A 118 6.76 26.41 -21.08
N HIS A 119 5.90 27.26 -21.64
CA HIS A 119 5.88 27.52 -23.08
C HIS A 119 7.26 28.03 -23.59
N ASN A 120 7.87 28.96 -22.86
CA ASN A 120 9.14 29.57 -23.24
C ASN A 120 10.39 28.70 -22.97
N THR A 121 10.32 27.77 -22.01
CA THR A 121 11.50 27.02 -21.54
C THR A 121 11.41 25.51 -21.79
N SER A 122 10.22 24.98 -21.96
CA SER A 122 9.93 23.54 -21.95
C SER A 122 8.66 23.21 -22.75
N GLY A 123 8.41 23.94 -23.84
CA GLY A 123 7.15 23.87 -24.60
C GLY A 123 6.83 22.46 -25.10
N ASN A 124 7.87 21.68 -25.41
CA ASN A 124 7.76 20.32 -25.91
C ASN A 124 7.69 19.25 -24.80
N LEU A 125 7.88 19.61 -23.53
CA LEU A 125 7.75 18.66 -22.43
C LEU A 125 6.26 18.45 -22.10
N PRO A 126 5.84 17.19 -21.86
CA PRO A 126 4.46 16.87 -21.57
C PRO A 126 4.08 17.22 -20.13
N ILE A 127 3.91 18.52 -19.87
CA ILE A 127 3.64 19.07 -18.54
C ILE A 127 2.35 19.90 -18.58
N GLY A 128 1.28 19.36 -17.98
CA GLY A 128 0.01 20.06 -17.82
C GLY A 128 0.03 21.06 -16.65
N VAL A 129 -0.81 22.08 -16.74
CA VAL A 129 -1.02 23.08 -15.69
C VAL A 129 -2.51 23.20 -15.42
N PHE A 130 -2.87 23.00 -14.17
CA PHE A 130 -4.23 23.07 -13.66
C PHE A 130 -4.29 24.07 -12.51
N THR A 131 -5.41 24.79 -12.43
CA THR A 131 -5.72 25.66 -11.29
C THR A 131 -6.90 25.12 -10.51
N TYR A 132 -6.98 25.43 -9.22
CA TYR A 132 -8.12 25.05 -8.40
C TYR A 132 -8.70 26.16 -7.53
N ASP A 133 -10.01 26.08 -7.32
CA ASP A 133 -10.73 26.81 -6.27
C ASP A 133 -10.86 25.96 -4.99
N SER A 134 -11.24 26.59 -3.89
CA SER A 134 -11.39 25.90 -2.59
C SER A 134 -12.29 24.66 -2.71
N PRO A 135 -11.85 23.48 -2.23
CA PRO A 135 -12.62 22.25 -2.33
C PRO A 135 -13.84 22.26 -1.41
N ASP A 136 -14.89 21.57 -1.82
CA ASP A 136 -16.09 21.34 -1.00
C ASP A 136 -16.04 19.95 -0.33
N THR A 137 -15.58 19.92 0.91
CA THR A 137 -15.43 18.67 1.66
C THR A 137 -16.74 18.04 2.10
N THR A 138 -17.88 18.67 1.82
CA THR A 138 -19.18 18.05 2.03
C THR A 138 -19.52 17.04 0.94
N ASN A 139 -18.80 17.04 -0.18
CA ASN A 139 -19.03 16.18 -1.34
C ASN A 139 -18.09 14.93 -1.37
N SER A 140 -18.50 13.88 -2.09
CA SER A 140 -17.69 12.67 -2.33
C SER A 140 -16.48 12.93 -3.23
N SER A 141 -16.61 13.88 -4.16
CA SER A 141 -15.49 14.45 -4.92
C SER A 141 -15.34 15.94 -4.56
N PRO A 142 -14.46 16.29 -3.60
CA PRO A 142 -14.35 17.67 -3.12
C PRO A 142 -13.89 18.69 -4.16
N PHE A 143 -13.15 18.24 -5.16
CA PHE A 143 -12.66 19.07 -6.26
C PHE A 143 -13.58 19.07 -7.48
N LEU A 144 -14.74 18.42 -7.42
CA LEU A 144 -15.68 18.37 -8.54
C LEU A 144 -16.00 19.76 -9.07
N ASN A 145 -15.65 20.01 -10.33
CA ASN A 145 -15.82 21.31 -11.01
C ASN A 145 -15.09 22.48 -10.31
N LYS A 146 -14.09 22.18 -9.48
CA LYS A 146 -13.19 23.17 -8.84
C LYS A 146 -11.83 23.24 -9.51
N VAL A 147 -11.51 22.32 -10.42
CA VAL A 147 -10.24 22.29 -11.16
C VAL A 147 -10.46 22.76 -12.59
N ARG A 148 -9.53 23.58 -13.10
CA ARG A 148 -9.53 24.09 -14.48
C ARG A 148 -8.20 23.82 -15.15
N CYS A 149 -8.23 23.29 -16.36
CA CYS A 149 -7.05 23.10 -17.20
C CYS A 149 -6.64 24.44 -17.81
N ILE A 150 -5.39 24.86 -17.59
CA ILE A 150 -4.77 26.05 -18.20
C ILE A 150 -3.85 25.64 -19.35
N ARG A 151 -3.11 24.54 -19.16
CA ARG A 151 -2.26 23.92 -20.18
C ARG A 151 -2.50 22.40 -20.15
N PRO A 152 -2.89 21.76 -21.26
CA PRO A 152 -2.98 20.30 -21.34
C PRO A 152 -1.61 19.63 -21.22
N ILE A 153 -1.58 18.34 -20.86
CA ILE A 153 -0.34 17.58 -20.65
C ILE A 153 0.37 17.33 -21.98
N ASN A 154 -0.36 17.14 -23.08
CA ASN A 154 0.19 16.95 -24.43
C ASN A 154 1.12 15.74 -24.57
N LEU A 155 0.60 14.55 -24.25
CA LEU A 155 1.26 13.28 -24.55
C LEU A 155 1.07 12.90 -26.02
N SER A 156 2.18 12.60 -26.70
CA SER A 156 2.17 11.97 -28.01
C SER A 156 2.18 10.45 -27.88
N LEU A 157 1.23 9.77 -28.54
CA LEU A 157 1.17 8.30 -28.59
C LEU A 157 2.37 7.69 -29.37
N GLU A 158 2.91 8.43 -30.34
CA GLU A 158 4.01 7.98 -31.19
C GLU A 158 5.36 8.00 -30.46
N SER A 159 5.50 8.86 -29.44
CA SER A 159 6.77 9.09 -28.75
C SER A 159 7.27 7.93 -27.86
N ARG A 160 6.49 6.85 -27.69
CA ARG A 160 6.78 5.82 -26.66
C ARG A 160 6.56 4.35 -27.05
N ILE A 161 6.42 4.02 -28.33
CA ILE A 161 6.49 2.62 -28.77
C ILE A 161 7.92 2.11 -28.49
N GLY A 162 8.17 1.55 -27.29
CA GLY A 162 9.42 0.85 -26.96
C GLY A 162 10.13 1.16 -25.63
N ARG A 163 9.63 2.03 -24.73
CA ARG A 163 10.24 2.19 -23.40
C ARG A 163 9.32 1.69 -22.29
N GLU A 164 9.48 0.42 -21.90
CA GLU A 164 9.04 -0.01 -20.57
C GLU A 164 9.82 0.79 -19.52
N ASN A 165 9.18 1.79 -18.93
CA ASN A 165 9.79 2.52 -17.83
C ASN A 165 9.62 1.72 -16.54
N PHE A 166 10.61 1.74 -15.66
CA PHE A 166 10.55 1.07 -14.34
C PHE A 166 9.25 1.42 -13.57
N LEU A 167 8.74 2.64 -13.74
CA LEU A 167 7.49 3.11 -13.16
C LEU A 167 6.24 2.38 -13.69
N SER A 168 6.22 1.96 -14.96
CA SER A 168 5.09 1.18 -15.52
C SER A 168 5.03 -0.26 -14.99
N ARG A 169 6.07 -0.70 -14.27
CA ARG A 169 6.09 -1.98 -13.55
C ARG A 169 5.53 -1.86 -12.11
N GLN A 170 5.38 -0.65 -11.57
CA GLN A 170 4.82 -0.43 -10.23
C GLN A 170 3.29 -0.59 -10.24
N ARG A 171 2.84 -1.80 -9.90
CA ARG A 171 1.43 -2.25 -9.91
C ARG A 171 0.61 -1.75 -8.72
N SER A 172 0.59 -0.44 -8.46
CA SER A 172 -0.43 0.09 -7.55
C SER A 172 -1.77 0.13 -8.29
N VAL A 173 -2.81 -0.42 -7.68
CA VAL A 173 -4.16 -0.54 -8.27
C VAL A 173 -5.18 0.33 -7.54
N THR A 174 -4.75 1.03 -6.49
CA THR A 174 -5.57 1.87 -5.62
C THR A 174 -4.81 3.17 -5.30
N GLN A 175 -5.55 4.23 -4.98
CA GLN A 175 -4.95 5.48 -4.50
C GLN A 175 -4.38 5.38 -3.07
N TRP A 176 -4.73 4.33 -2.33
CA TRP A 176 -4.21 4.03 -1.00
C TRP A 176 -3.28 2.82 -0.99
N ALA A 177 -2.49 2.69 0.07
CA ALA A 177 -1.55 1.60 0.28
C ALA A 177 -2.28 0.25 0.29
N HIS A 178 -1.73 -0.74 -0.42
CA HIS A 178 -2.12 -2.12 -0.19
C HIS A 178 -1.46 -2.61 1.11
N LEU A 179 -2.27 -2.90 2.12
CA LEU A 179 -1.80 -3.42 3.39
C LEU A 179 -2.50 -4.75 3.68
N ARG A 180 -1.76 -5.74 4.17
CA ARG A 180 -2.26 -7.11 4.29
C ARG A 180 -2.48 -7.52 5.75
N GLU A 181 -3.68 -8.04 6.01
CA GLU A 181 -4.04 -8.65 7.28
C GLU A 181 -3.08 -9.79 7.65
N GLY A 182 -2.57 -9.80 8.88
CA GLY A 182 -1.67 -10.83 9.42
C GLY A 182 -0.18 -10.64 9.09
N SER A 183 0.16 -9.71 8.18
CA SER A 183 1.55 -9.35 7.86
C SER A 183 1.88 -7.91 8.25
N THR A 184 0.92 -6.99 8.08
CA THR A 184 1.02 -5.60 8.51
C THR A 184 0.69 -5.48 10.01
N GLU A 185 1.56 -6.04 10.85
CA GLU A 185 1.46 -5.98 12.31
C GLU A 185 2.48 -4.99 12.90
N ALA A 186 2.05 -4.20 13.88
CA ALA A 186 2.89 -3.17 14.50
C ALA A 186 4.20 -3.74 15.07
N TYR A 187 4.15 -4.93 15.69
CA TYR A 187 5.32 -5.57 16.27
C TYR A 187 6.30 -6.10 15.21
N ALA A 188 5.79 -6.63 14.09
CA ALA A 188 6.61 -7.07 12.97
C ALA A 188 7.35 -5.89 12.34
N PHE A 189 6.64 -4.78 12.08
CA PHE A 189 7.26 -3.53 11.61
C PHE A 189 8.29 -2.98 12.60
N TYR A 190 7.97 -2.99 13.89
CA TYR A 190 8.93 -2.58 14.92
C TYR A 190 10.19 -3.44 14.90
N LYS A 191 10.07 -4.76 14.87
CA LYS A 191 11.22 -5.67 14.87
C LYS A 191 12.06 -5.56 13.61
N TYR A 192 11.43 -5.40 12.46
CA TYR A 192 12.14 -5.13 11.21
C TYR A 192 12.94 -3.83 11.30
N LEU A 193 12.28 -2.72 11.65
CA LEU A 193 12.93 -1.41 11.72
C LEU A 193 13.98 -1.33 12.84
N GLN A 194 13.79 -2.05 13.95
CA GLN A 194 14.77 -2.17 15.03
C GLN A 194 16.07 -2.81 14.52
N ILE A 195 15.97 -3.88 13.73
CA ILE A 195 17.14 -4.52 13.11
C ILE A 195 17.78 -3.57 12.09
N ALA A 196 16.98 -2.92 11.25
CA ALA A 196 17.47 -1.94 10.27
C ALA A 196 18.18 -0.74 10.93
N LYS A 197 17.75 -0.34 12.13
CA LYS A 197 18.41 0.70 12.94
C LYS A 197 19.76 0.23 13.51
N GLN A 198 19.88 -1.05 13.88
CA GLN A 198 21.05 -1.59 14.57
C GLN A 198 22.19 -2.01 13.63
N LEU A 199 21.87 -2.43 12.41
CA LEU A 199 22.87 -2.87 11.45
C LEU A 199 23.68 -1.71 10.88
N ASN A 200 24.99 -1.89 10.79
CA ASN A 200 25.88 -0.94 10.15
C ASN A 200 25.96 -1.24 8.64
N ALA A 201 25.55 -0.29 7.80
CA ALA A 201 25.58 -0.47 6.35
C ALA A 201 26.99 -0.66 5.77
N ASN A 202 28.04 -0.26 6.50
CA ASN A 202 29.44 -0.43 6.08
C ASN A 202 30.07 -1.73 6.57
N ASP A 203 29.39 -2.46 7.46
CA ASP A 203 29.89 -3.69 8.07
C ASP A 203 28.72 -4.65 8.30
N LEU A 204 28.19 -5.17 7.18
CA LEU A 204 27.04 -6.05 7.20
C LEU A 204 27.47 -7.47 7.55
N VAL A 205 26.94 -7.97 8.67
CA VAL A 205 27.16 -9.34 9.13
C VAL A 205 25.92 -10.18 8.84
N GLU A 206 26.10 -11.28 8.12
CA GLU A 206 25.03 -12.25 7.86
C GLU A 206 24.59 -12.95 9.15
N PRO A 207 23.29 -13.25 9.33
CA PRO A 207 22.85 -14.05 10.45
C PRO A 207 23.37 -15.49 10.31
N ASN A 208 23.70 -16.11 11.44
CA ASN A 208 24.11 -17.51 11.51
C ASN A 208 23.08 -18.33 12.31
N PRO A 209 21.90 -18.62 11.75
CA PRO A 209 20.84 -19.36 12.44
C PRO A 209 21.21 -20.83 12.62
N HIS A 210 20.72 -21.45 13.69
CA HIS A 210 20.83 -22.89 13.87
C HIS A 210 19.66 -23.59 13.18
N LEU A 211 19.93 -24.25 12.05
CA LEU A 211 18.93 -24.99 11.28
C LEU A 211 19.10 -26.50 11.51
N PRO A 212 18.00 -27.27 11.64
CA PRO A 212 18.07 -28.73 11.65
C PRO A 212 18.76 -29.26 10.39
N GLN A 213 19.64 -30.26 10.55
CA GLN A 213 20.37 -30.83 9.42
C GLN A 213 19.42 -31.36 8.34
N GLN A 214 18.30 -31.96 8.74
CA GLN A 214 17.28 -32.48 7.83
C GLN A 214 16.67 -31.37 6.94
N LEU A 215 16.55 -30.15 7.48
CA LEU A 215 16.06 -28.99 6.72
C LEU A 215 17.14 -28.48 5.76
N ILE A 216 18.42 -28.53 6.15
CA ILE A 216 19.55 -28.22 5.26
C ILE A 216 19.60 -29.23 4.11
N ASP A 217 19.52 -30.51 4.42
CA ASP A 217 19.54 -31.60 3.44
C ASP A 217 18.37 -31.49 2.47
N ALA A 218 17.18 -31.07 2.94
CA ALA A 218 16.02 -30.80 2.09
C ALA A 218 16.29 -29.71 1.04
N VAL A 219 16.97 -28.62 1.43
CA VAL A 219 17.37 -27.59 0.46
C VAL A 219 18.37 -28.15 -0.54
N SER A 220 19.33 -28.96 -0.08
CA SER A 220 20.31 -29.60 -0.97
C SER A 220 19.68 -30.60 -1.94
N ARG A 221 18.63 -31.33 -1.54
CA ARG A 221 17.84 -32.20 -2.43
C ARG A 221 17.10 -31.41 -3.50
N ILE A 222 16.58 -30.23 -3.18
CA ILE A 222 15.97 -29.32 -4.16
C ILE A 222 17.02 -28.85 -5.16
N ASN A 223 18.17 -28.34 -4.68
CA ASN A 223 19.32 -28.01 -5.49
C ASN A 223 20.57 -27.82 -4.62
N VAL A 224 21.60 -28.64 -4.88
CA VAL A 224 22.86 -28.67 -4.12
C VAL A 224 23.65 -27.34 -4.13
N SER A 225 23.44 -26.49 -5.13
CA SER A 225 24.12 -25.19 -5.23
C SER A 225 23.49 -24.08 -4.39
N LEU A 226 22.31 -24.33 -3.81
CA LEU A 226 21.60 -23.33 -3.02
C LEU A 226 22.21 -23.20 -1.62
N ASN A 227 22.43 -21.96 -1.20
CA ASN A 227 22.69 -21.67 0.20
C ASN A 227 21.37 -21.80 0.99
N PRO A 228 21.29 -22.67 2.03
CA PRO A 228 20.05 -22.87 2.80
C PRO A 228 19.50 -21.61 3.46
N ILE A 229 20.39 -20.73 3.96
CA ILE A 229 19.99 -19.48 4.62
C ILE A 229 19.35 -18.53 3.60
N SER A 230 19.99 -18.34 2.45
CA SER A 230 19.45 -17.47 1.39
C SER A 230 18.17 -18.03 0.77
N TYR A 231 18.10 -19.36 0.59
CA TYR A 231 16.93 -20.00 0.02
C TYR A 231 15.72 -19.91 0.96
N LEU A 232 15.83 -20.37 2.22
CA LEU A 232 14.69 -20.42 3.14
C LEU A 232 14.17 -19.02 3.52
N SER A 233 15.02 -17.98 3.42
CA SER A 233 14.62 -16.59 3.63
C SER A 233 14.11 -15.90 2.36
N PHE A 234 14.18 -16.51 1.18
CA PHE A 234 13.90 -15.83 -0.09
C PHE A 234 14.74 -14.54 -0.27
N ALA A 235 16.01 -14.59 0.09
CA ALA A 235 16.91 -13.45 -0.01
C ALA A 235 18.31 -13.93 -0.38
N THR A 236 18.63 -13.85 -1.68
CA THR A 236 19.94 -14.25 -2.23
C THR A 236 20.90 -13.08 -2.43
N GLY A 237 20.41 -11.84 -2.37
CA GLY A 237 21.24 -10.64 -2.49
C GLY A 237 22.04 -10.33 -1.23
N ILE A 238 23.00 -9.42 -1.39
CA ILE A 238 23.89 -8.94 -0.32
C ILE A 238 23.61 -7.48 0.04
N ALA A 239 22.52 -6.91 -0.47
CA ALA A 239 22.16 -5.52 -0.16
C ALA A 239 21.78 -5.39 1.32
N PHE A 240 21.89 -4.18 1.86
CA PHE A 240 21.50 -3.86 3.23
C PHE A 240 20.13 -4.45 3.60
N HIS A 241 19.15 -4.22 2.73
CA HIS A 241 17.78 -4.70 2.86
C HIS A 241 17.66 -6.23 2.91
N ASP A 242 18.49 -6.96 2.18
CA ASP A 242 18.51 -8.43 2.22
C ASP A 242 19.02 -8.96 3.56
N VAL A 243 20.08 -8.34 4.10
CA VAL A 243 20.67 -8.71 5.40
C VAL A 243 19.71 -8.39 6.54
N VAL A 244 19.05 -7.22 6.51
CA VAL A 244 18.00 -6.85 7.47
C VAL A 244 16.89 -7.89 7.44
N TRP A 245 16.39 -8.24 6.24
CA TRP A 245 15.32 -9.21 6.09
C TRP A 245 15.72 -10.60 6.62
N ARG A 246 16.89 -11.13 6.24
CA ARG A 246 17.37 -12.42 6.76
C ARG A 246 17.48 -12.40 8.27
N THR A 247 18.05 -11.34 8.83
CA THR A 247 18.20 -11.18 10.29
C THR A 247 16.83 -11.13 10.96
N PHE A 248 15.87 -10.39 10.40
CA PHE A 248 14.49 -10.36 10.90
C PHE A 248 13.82 -11.73 10.86
N TRP A 249 13.92 -12.41 9.72
CA TRP A 249 13.28 -13.70 9.46
C TRP A 249 13.76 -14.76 10.46
N TYR A 250 15.06 -14.92 10.64
CA TYR A 250 15.61 -15.93 11.55
C TYR A 250 15.51 -15.56 13.02
N ASN A 251 15.60 -14.26 13.37
CA ASN A 251 15.50 -13.85 14.76
C ASN A 251 14.06 -13.88 15.28
N ASN A 252 13.06 -13.71 14.40
CA ASN A 252 11.68 -13.50 14.84
C ASN A 252 10.68 -14.54 14.31
N VAL A 253 10.87 -15.09 13.11
CA VAL A 253 9.90 -15.99 12.46
C VAL A 253 10.38 -17.43 12.44
N LEU A 254 11.45 -17.72 11.68
CA LEU A 254 12.02 -19.06 11.54
C LEU A 254 13.13 -19.27 12.57
N THR A 255 12.74 -19.25 13.84
CA THR A 255 13.64 -19.59 14.95
C THR A 255 13.90 -21.09 14.99
N ASP A 256 14.97 -21.51 15.68
CA ASP A 256 15.41 -22.90 15.80
C ASP A 256 14.27 -23.87 16.17
N GLU A 257 13.42 -23.49 17.13
CA GLU A 257 12.27 -24.29 17.57
C GLU A 257 11.14 -24.34 16.53
N VAL A 258 10.94 -23.25 15.78
CA VAL A 258 9.90 -23.14 14.74
C VAL A 258 10.30 -23.95 13.50
N ALA A 259 11.60 -24.03 13.20
CA ALA A 259 12.20 -24.77 12.10
C ALA A 259 12.02 -26.29 12.21
N ILE A 260 11.49 -26.79 13.33
CA ILE A 260 11.11 -28.19 13.50
C ILE A 260 9.61 -28.35 13.17
N PRO A 261 9.23 -29.14 12.16
CA PRO A 261 7.83 -29.30 11.73
C PRO A 261 6.99 -30.26 12.60
N TRP A 262 7.59 -31.30 13.17
CA TRP A 262 6.91 -32.31 13.99
C TRP A 262 7.81 -32.88 15.08
N PHE A 263 7.20 -33.62 16.01
CA PHE A 263 7.88 -34.52 16.95
C PHE A 263 7.26 -35.90 16.86
N ILE A 264 7.98 -36.93 17.32
CA ILE A 264 7.42 -38.28 17.49
C ILE A 264 7.05 -38.44 18.96
N ARG A 265 5.81 -38.84 19.25
CA ARG A 265 5.31 -39.18 20.59
C ARG A 265 4.55 -40.48 20.50
N ASP A 266 4.92 -41.44 21.36
CA ASP A 266 4.28 -42.76 21.42
C ASP A 266 4.21 -43.50 20.06
N GLY A 267 5.20 -43.26 19.19
CA GLY A 267 5.27 -43.87 17.86
C GLY A 267 4.48 -43.12 16.77
N GLU A 268 3.78 -42.04 17.11
CA GLU A 268 3.05 -41.21 16.16
C GLU A 268 3.70 -39.85 15.95
N TYR A 269 3.60 -39.32 14.74
CA TYR A 269 4.00 -37.96 14.41
C TYR A 269 2.97 -36.98 14.98
N VAL A 270 3.46 -35.92 15.63
CA VAL A 270 2.65 -34.86 16.25
C VAL A 270 3.14 -33.51 15.78
N VAL A 271 2.21 -32.62 15.44
CA VAL A 271 2.53 -31.27 14.95
C VAL A 271 3.31 -30.48 16.00
N ASN A 272 4.41 -29.85 15.56
CA ASN A 272 5.07 -28.84 16.37
C ASN A 272 4.41 -27.46 16.16
N SER A 273 3.59 -27.04 17.13
CA SER A 273 2.87 -25.76 17.15
C SER A 273 3.62 -24.62 17.85
N VAL A 274 4.95 -24.69 17.97
CA VAL A 274 5.75 -23.60 18.55
C VAL A 274 5.47 -22.27 17.83
N LYS A 275 5.26 -21.23 18.65
CA LYS A 275 4.99 -19.86 18.23
C LYS A 275 6.27 -19.13 17.85
N THR A 276 6.15 -18.17 16.94
CA THR A 276 7.24 -17.25 16.58
C THR A 276 7.53 -16.26 17.71
N LYS A 277 8.55 -15.40 17.57
CA LYS A 277 8.82 -14.32 18.53
C LYS A 277 8.08 -13.02 18.21
N LEU A 278 7.17 -13.04 17.22
CA LEU A 278 6.32 -11.91 16.88
C LEU A 278 5.08 -11.86 17.77
N LYS A 279 4.86 -10.73 18.45
CA LYS A 279 3.72 -10.51 19.33
C LYS A 279 2.53 -9.93 18.57
N LEU A 280 1.34 -10.39 18.93
CA LEU A 280 0.05 -9.86 18.53
C LEU A 280 -0.43 -8.79 19.54
N PRO A 281 -1.43 -7.97 19.18
CA PRO A 281 -1.94 -6.92 20.06
C PRO A 281 -2.45 -7.40 21.44
N ASP A 282 -2.92 -8.65 21.52
CA ASP A 282 -3.36 -9.29 22.76
C ASP A 282 -2.19 -9.81 23.64
N GLY A 283 -0.95 -9.60 23.21
CA GLY A 283 0.26 -10.05 23.89
C GLY A 283 0.66 -11.49 23.60
N THR A 284 -0.16 -12.26 22.88
CA THR A 284 0.19 -13.62 22.46
C THR A 284 1.19 -13.61 21.31
N TYR A 285 1.87 -14.74 21.09
CA TYR A 285 2.80 -14.90 19.98
C TYR A 285 2.13 -15.53 18.75
N GLN A 286 2.54 -15.09 17.57
CA GLN A 286 1.98 -15.54 16.30
C GLN A 286 2.42 -16.97 15.95
N GLU A 287 1.47 -17.82 15.56
CA GLU A 287 1.73 -19.13 14.97
C GLU A 287 1.76 -19.03 13.43
N PHE A 288 2.92 -19.29 12.83
CA PHE A 288 3.14 -19.02 11.41
C PHE A 288 2.87 -20.23 10.49
N PHE A 289 3.26 -21.43 10.93
CA PHE A 289 3.23 -22.65 10.10
C PHE A 289 2.26 -23.73 10.61
N SER A 290 1.61 -23.52 11.77
CA SER A 290 0.74 -24.48 12.46
C SER A 290 -0.67 -23.97 12.77
N SER A 291 -0.95 -22.67 12.58
CA SER A 291 -2.14 -21.98 13.12
C SER A 291 -3.50 -22.45 12.59
N ARG A 292 -3.51 -23.20 11.49
CA ARG A 292 -4.73 -23.69 10.84
C ARG A 292 -4.78 -25.21 10.79
N VAL A 293 -6.00 -25.74 10.80
CA VAL A 293 -6.26 -27.18 10.61
C VAL A 293 -5.78 -27.72 9.27
N ASP A 294 -5.61 -26.86 8.27
CA ASP A 294 -5.06 -27.19 6.95
C ASP A 294 -3.65 -26.61 6.73
N SER A 295 -2.94 -26.29 7.81
CA SER A 295 -1.57 -25.81 7.78
C SER A 295 -0.60 -26.86 7.21
N VAL A 296 0.57 -26.39 6.75
CA VAL A 296 1.58 -27.28 6.16
C VAL A 296 2.04 -28.35 7.16
N LYS A 297 2.25 -27.98 8.43
CA LYS A 297 2.67 -28.94 9.46
C LYS A 297 1.59 -30.01 9.72
N GLN A 298 0.32 -29.62 9.74
CA GLN A 298 -0.78 -30.59 9.89
C GLN A 298 -0.87 -31.54 8.70
N LYS A 299 -0.73 -31.04 7.47
CA LYS A 299 -0.74 -31.86 6.26
C LYS A 299 0.42 -32.85 6.23
N ILE A 300 1.61 -32.41 6.63
CA ILE A 300 2.80 -33.26 6.75
C ILE A 300 2.56 -34.37 7.77
N VAL A 301 2.14 -34.03 8.99
CA VAL A 301 1.92 -35.01 10.05
C VAL A 301 0.86 -36.04 9.67
N LEU A 302 -0.24 -35.60 9.06
CA LEU A 302 -1.27 -36.51 8.54
C LEU A 302 -0.72 -37.44 7.44
N GLY A 303 0.12 -36.92 6.54
CA GLY A 303 0.77 -37.72 5.50
C GLY A 303 1.73 -38.76 6.09
N LEU A 304 2.54 -38.38 7.06
CA LEU A 304 3.48 -39.28 7.75
C LEU A 304 2.75 -40.38 8.53
N ASN A 305 1.76 -40.05 9.35
CA ASN A 305 1.00 -41.04 10.13
C ASN A 305 0.19 -42.02 9.24
N ASN A 306 -0.22 -41.58 8.06
CA ASN A 306 -0.94 -42.43 7.10
C ASN A 306 0.01 -43.19 6.15
N ASN A 307 1.33 -43.14 6.35
CA ASN A 307 2.36 -43.69 5.45
C ASN A 307 2.25 -43.19 4.00
N GLY A 308 1.68 -42.00 3.80
CA GLY A 308 1.53 -41.36 2.49
C GLY A 308 2.69 -40.42 2.14
N LEU A 309 3.59 -40.15 3.08
CA LEU A 309 4.83 -39.38 2.91
C LEU A 309 5.96 -40.08 3.65
N THR A 310 7.16 -40.02 3.08
CA THR A 310 8.42 -40.28 3.80
C THR A 310 8.87 -39.04 4.57
N GLU A 311 9.76 -39.20 5.54
CA GLU A 311 10.33 -38.04 6.27
C GLU A 311 11.08 -37.08 5.33
N GLU A 312 11.81 -37.60 4.33
CA GLU A 312 12.54 -36.76 3.37
C GLU A 312 11.59 -35.88 2.54
N GLU A 313 10.52 -36.46 2.01
CA GLU A 313 9.49 -35.72 1.27
C GLU A 313 8.78 -34.69 2.16
N ALA A 314 8.53 -35.05 3.41
CA ALA A 314 7.93 -34.14 4.39
C ALA A 314 8.83 -32.91 4.66
N TRP A 315 10.14 -33.12 4.79
CA TRP A 315 11.11 -32.04 4.92
C TRP A 315 11.20 -31.17 3.67
N ASP A 316 11.13 -31.76 2.47
CA ASP A 316 11.16 -31.02 1.19
C ASP A 316 9.91 -30.14 1.02
N ILE A 317 8.73 -30.67 1.38
CA ILE A 317 7.48 -29.90 1.40
C ILE A 317 7.60 -28.72 2.39
N PHE A 318 8.18 -28.96 3.57
CA PHE A 318 8.33 -27.93 4.58
C PHE A 318 9.32 -26.83 4.14
N ALA A 319 10.47 -27.20 3.57
CA ALA A 319 11.47 -26.27 3.05
C ALA A 319 10.88 -25.37 1.94
N ASN A 320 10.17 -25.96 0.97
CA ASN A 320 9.47 -25.21 -0.08
C ASN A 320 8.39 -24.28 0.50
N ASN A 321 7.66 -24.73 1.52
CA ASN A 321 6.66 -23.89 2.16
C ASN A 321 7.29 -22.69 2.87
N ILE A 322 8.39 -22.90 3.60
CA ILE A 322 9.17 -21.84 4.26
C ILE A 322 9.62 -20.81 3.22
N HIS A 323 10.26 -21.25 2.12
CA HIS A 323 10.72 -20.39 1.04
C HIS A 323 9.59 -19.51 0.47
N ASN A 324 8.46 -20.13 0.10
CA ASN A 324 7.30 -19.42 -0.45
C ASN A 324 6.65 -18.47 0.57
N ARG A 325 6.66 -18.83 1.85
CA ARG A 325 6.15 -17.98 2.92
C ARG A 325 7.07 -16.80 3.20
N ALA A 326 8.38 -17.01 3.18
CA ALA A 326 9.35 -15.94 3.31
C ALA A 326 9.17 -14.92 2.17
N HIS A 327 9.02 -15.37 0.93
CA HIS A 327 8.70 -14.50 -0.22
C HIS A 327 7.47 -13.63 0.05
N SER A 328 6.31 -14.26 0.30
CA SER A 328 5.06 -13.51 0.48
C SER A 328 5.12 -12.57 1.68
N TYR A 329 5.76 -12.99 2.78
CA TYR A 329 5.83 -12.17 3.99
C TYR A 329 6.79 -10.98 3.79
N ARG A 330 7.89 -11.19 3.07
CA ARG A 330 8.82 -10.13 2.68
C ARG A 330 8.12 -9.08 1.84
N GLU A 331 7.42 -9.50 0.79
CA GLU A 331 6.64 -8.59 -0.05
C GLU A 331 5.65 -7.75 0.78
N ASP A 332 4.94 -8.37 1.73
CA ASP A 332 3.98 -7.67 2.58
C ASP A 332 4.65 -6.68 3.56
N ILE A 333 5.81 -7.04 4.15
CA ILE A 333 6.54 -6.18 5.10
C ILE A 333 7.19 -5.01 4.38
N ASP A 334 7.90 -5.30 3.28
CA ASP A 334 8.64 -4.31 2.51
C ASP A 334 7.68 -3.27 1.93
N SER A 335 6.62 -3.73 1.24
CA SER A 335 5.60 -2.83 0.68
C SER A 335 4.88 -2.05 1.79
N GLY A 336 4.53 -2.69 2.90
CA GLY A 336 3.87 -2.03 4.01
C GLY A 336 4.72 -0.92 4.63
N LEU A 337 5.99 -1.19 4.92
CA LEU A 337 6.90 -0.20 5.49
C LEU A 337 7.20 0.94 4.51
N GLU A 338 7.38 0.62 3.22
CA GLU A 338 7.64 1.60 2.17
C GLU A 338 6.43 2.54 1.98
N HIS A 339 5.24 1.96 1.82
CA HIS A 339 3.99 2.70 1.62
C HIS A 339 3.60 3.58 2.80
N LEU A 340 3.90 3.15 4.02
CA LEU A 340 3.67 3.92 5.24
C LEU A 340 4.80 4.90 5.55
N GLY A 341 5.84 4.90 4.71
CA GLY A 341 6.91 5.85 4.81
C GLY A 341 7.85 5.63 5.97
N LEU A 342 8.00 4.39 6.41
CA LEU A 342 8.82 4.01 7.56
C LEU A 342 10.22 3.55 7.15
N ILE A 343 10.44 3.22 5.88
CA ILE A 343 11.77 2.94 5.30
C ILE A 343 12.06 3.83 4.09
N ASN A 344 13.34 4.03 3.81
CA ASN A 344 13.84 4.66 2.58
C ASN A 344 14.13 3.59 1.52
N SER A 345 14.44 4.01 0.30
CA SER A 345 14.76 3.12 -0.82
C SER A 345 16.03 2.28 -0.62
N ASP A 346 16.90 2.66 0.32
CA ASP A 346 18.11 1.91 0.70
C ASP A 346 17.84 0.87 1.82
N GLY A 347 16.59 0.74 2.28
CA GLY A 347 16.18 -0.18 3.35
C GLY A 347 16.40 0.35 4.77
N LYS A 348 16.98 1.55 4.94
CA LYS A 348 17.12 2.16 6.27
C LYS A 348 15.80 2.75 6.75
N PRO A 349 15.58 2.85 8.08
CA PRO A 349 14.45 3.61 8.59
C PRO A 349 14.45 5.04 8.06
N SER A 350 13.29 5.52 7.66
CA SER A 350 13.07 6.93 7.35
C SER A 350 13.07 7.77 8.64
N GLU A 351 12.92 9.10 8.55
CA GLU A 351 12.71 9.94 9.74
C GLU A 351 11.52 9.45 10.59
N ASN A 352 10.39 9.13 9.94
CA ASN A 352 9.21 8.56 10.61
C ASN A 352 9.48 7.15 11.14
N GLY A 353 10.28 6.35 10.42
CA GLY A 353 10.75 5.04 10.86
C GLY A 353 11.55 5.10 12.15
N TYR A 354 12.55 5.99 12.23
CA TYR A 354 13.34 6.21 13.45
C TYR A 354 12.46 6.69 14.60
N LYS A 355 11.57 7.67 14.36
CA LYS A 355 10.63 8.15 15.38
C LYS A 355 9.73 7.04 15.92
N TYR A 356 9.24 6.15 15.06
CA TYR A 356 8.43 5.00 15.44
C TYR A 356 9.23 3.99 16.27
N VAL A 357 10.40 3.55 15.79
CA VAL A 357 11.26 2.59 16.52
C VAL A 357 11.65 3.13 17.89
N ASP A 358 12.11 4.37 17.95
CA ASP A 358 12.51 4.99 19.21
C ASP A 358 11.34 5.11 20.18
N ALA A 359 10.13 5.38 19.68
CA ALA A 359 8.94 5.41 20.52
C ALA A 359 8.65 4.01 21.08
N CYS A 360 8.74 2.96 20.26
CA CYS A 360 8.56 1.57 20.69
C CYS A 360 9.58 1.14 21.73
N GLU A 361 10.86 1.52 21.55
CA GLU A 361 11.95 1.19 22.49
C GLU A 361 11.77 1.89 23.83
N ARG A 362 11.38 3.18 23.83
CA ARG A 362 11.15 3.94 25.07
C ARG A 362 9.97 3.42 25.90
N THR A 363 8.90 2.95 25.25
CA THR A 363 7.70 2.47 25.94
C THR A 363 7.69 0.95 26.13
N ASN A 364 8.63 0.23 25.51
CA ASN A 364 8.63 -1.22 25.39
C ASN A 364 7.28 -1.78 24.86
N ASN A 365 6.61 -1.03 23.97
CA ASN A 365 5.28 -1.37 23.46
C ASN A 365 5.03 -0.71 22.09
N CYS A 366 4.63 -1.47 21.08
CA CYS A 366 4.33 -0.95 19.74
C CYS A 366 2.81 -0.80 19.44
N HIS A 367 1.95 -1.22 20.36
CA HIS A 367 0.49 -1.28 20.17
C HIS A 367 -0.27 -0.18 20.91
N LEU A 368 0.38 0.57 21.81
CA LEU A 368 -0.25 1.58 22.65
C LEU A 368 0.52 2.91 22.62
N GLY A 369 -0.14 3.99 23.06
CA GLY A 369 0.49 5.29 23.25
C GLY A 369 1.10 5.89 21.98
N LYS A 370 2.27 6.53 22.12
CA LYS A 370 2.95 7.23 21.04
C LYS A 370 3.27 6.35 19.82
N PRO A 371 3.73 5.08 19.97
CA PRO A 371 3.87 4.16 18.86
C PRO A 371 2.58 3.93 18.05
N LYS A 372 1.45 3.69 18.71
CA LYS A 372 0.15 3.54 18.04
C LYS A 372 -0.22 4.82 17.28
N LEU A 373 0.00 6.00 17.88
CA LEU A 373 -0.26 7.30 17.25
C LEU A 373 0.58 7.50 15.98
N ILE A 374 1.89 7.24 16.03
CA ILE A 374 2.78 7.39 14.88
C ILE A 374 2.34 6.46 13.75
N LEU A 375 2.17 5.16 14.04
CA LEU A 375 1.81 4.18 13.02
C LEU A 375 0.42 4.45 12.43
N GLY A 376 -0.56 4.79 13.26
CA GLY A 376 -1.90 5.14 12.79
C GLY A 376 -1.90 6.42 11.94
N ALA A 377 -1.10 7.42 12.30
CA ALA A 377 -0.97 8.64 11.52
C ALA A 377 -0.30 8.35 10.16
N SER A 378 0.74 7.51 10.13
CA SER A 378 1.34 7.02 8.89
C SER A 378 0.32 6.27 8.02
N ILE A 379 -0.53 5.43 8.61
CA ILE A 379 -1.58 4.70 7.87
C ILE A 379 -2.58 5.65 7.21
N LEU A 380 -3.04 6.68 7.93
CA LEU A 380 -4.04 7.61 7.39
C LEU A 380 -3.44 8.59 6.37
N LYS A 381 -2.21 9.05 6.58
CA LYS A 381 -1.53 10.08 5.77
C LYS A 381 -0.73 9.48 4.63
N GLU A 382 0.40 8.86 4.96
CA GLU A 382 1.32 8.25 4.00
C GLU A 382 0.68 7.06 3.29
N GLY A 383 -0.15 6.30 4.01
CA GLY A 383 -0.95 5.21 3.46
C GLY A 383 -2.14 5.69 2.62
N SER A 384 -2.55 6.95 2.73
CA SER A 384 -3.75 7.55 2.14
C SER A 384 -5.07 6.88 2.55
N LEU A 385 -5.11 6.12 3.66
CA LEU A 385 -6.35 5.50 4.15
C LEU A 385 -7.34 6.55 4.69
N GLY A 386 -6.89 7.77 4.98
CA GLY A 386 -7.78 8.91 5.26
C GLY A 386 -8.66 9.28 4.06
N ALA A 387 -8.11 9.23 2.83
CA ALA A 387 -8.87 9.47 1.61
C ALA A 387 -9.88 8.34 1.37
N PHE A 388 -9.47 7.09 1.58
CA PHE A 388 -10.36 5.93 1.52
C PHE A 388 -11.57 6.10 2.45
N LEU A 389 -11.36 6.44 3.73
CA LEU A 389 -12.45 6.67 4.68
C LEU A 389 -13.40 7.79 4.24
N HIS A 390 -12.87 8.89 3.71
CA HIS A 390 -13.67 9.99 3.16
C HIS A 390 -14.58 9.51 2.03
N TYR A 391 -14.04 8.77 1.05
CA TYR A 391 -14.82 8.26 -0.07
C TYR A 391 -15.91 7.30 0.41
N VAL A 392 -15.58 6.32 1.27
CA VAL A 392 -16.56 5.37 1.80
C VAL A 392 -17.69 6.10 2.51
N TYR A 393 -17.37 7.08 3.36
CA TYR A 393 -18.37 7.85 4.09
C TYR A 393 -19.30 8.62 3.17
N LYS A 394 -18.75 9.38 2.21
CA LYS A 394 -19.56 10.25 1.35
C LYS A 394 -20.41 9.49 0.35
N VAL A 395 -19.88 8.40 -0.23
CA VAL A 395 -20.66 7.49 -1.07
C VAL A 395 -21.81 6.87 -0.26
N SER A 396 -21.54 6.47 0.99
CA SER A 396 -22.57 5.91 1.87
C SER A 396 -23.64 6.95 2.21
N GLU A 397 -23.23 8.15 2.63
CA GLU A 397 -24.12 9.26 2.97
C GLU A 397 -25.08 9.58 1.82
N ASN A 398 -24.57 9.66 0.59
CA ASN A 398 -25.39 9.91 -0.60
C ASN A 398 -26.38 8.78 -0.86
N ARG A 399 -25.98 7.52 -0.69
CA ARG A 399 -26.87 6.38 -0.89
C ARG A 399 -27.98 6.31 0.16
N PHE A 400 -27.66 6.51 1.43
CA PHE A 400 -28.65 6.45 2.52
C PHE A 400 -29.57 7.67 2.57
N LYS A 401 -29.18 8.82 2.02
CA LYS A 401 -30.08 9.95 1.78
C LYS A 401 -31.21 9.59 0.81
N LEU A 402 -30.93 8.76 -0.20
CA LEU A 402 -31.92 8.29 -1.19
C LEU A 402 -32.75 7.11 -0.68
N ASP A 403 -32.11 6.15 -0.03
CA ASP A 403 -32.74 4.96 0.54
C ASP A 403 -32.15 4.64 1.92
N PRO A 404 -32.79 5.09 3.02
CA PRO A 404 -32.30 4.86 4.37
C PRO A 404 -32.22 3.37 4.76
N LEU A 405 -32.93 2.49 4.03
CA LEU A 405 -32.93 1.05 4.27
C LEU A 405 -32.11 0.28 3.24
N ALA A 406 -31.32 0.96 2.40
CA ALA A 406 -30.42 0.32 1.47
C ALA A 406 -29.56 -0.73 2.18
N PHE A 407 -29.31 -1.86 1.49
CA PHE A 407 -28.53 -2.99 2.02
C PHE A 407 -29.13 -3.64 3.27
N THR A 408 -30.42 -3.45 3.54
CA THR A 408 -31.11 -4.13 4.65
C THR A 408 -31.85 -5.38 4.16
N GLU A 409 -31.60 -6.50 4.83
CA GLU A 409 -32.35 -7.75 4.65
C GLU A 409 -33.37 -7.91 5.78
N ILE A 410 -34.53 -8.47 5.44
CA ILE A 410 -35.52 -8.92 6.42
C ILE A 410 -35.32 -10.41 6.63
N LEU A 411 -34.99 -10.80 7.85
CA LEU A 411 -34.85 -12.20 8.25
C LEU A 411 -36.22 -12.87 8.41
N PRO A 412 -36.31 -14.21 8.37
CA PRO A 412 -37.58 -14.93 8.52
C PRO A 412 -38.38 -14.60 9.80
N ASN A 413 -37.69 -14.11 10.84
CA ASN A 413 -38.30 -13.66 12.10
C ASN A 413 -38.74 -12.19 12.09
N GLY A 414 -38.75 -11.53 10.94
CA GLY A 414 -39.11 -10.12 10.78
C GLY A 414 -38.02 -9.12 11.22
N ARG A 415 -36.89 -9.58 11.78
CA ARG A 415 -35.78 -8.69 12.17
C ARG A 415 -35.01 -8.21 10.94
N ARG A 416 -34.54 -6.97 11.00
CA ARG A 416 -33.71 -6.37 9.96
C ARG A 416 -32.23 -6.62 10.24
N ARG A 417 -31.46 -6.93 9.19
CA ARG A 417 -30.00 -7.14 9.24
C ARG A 417 -29.33 -6.38 8.12
N PHE A 418 -28.21 -5.73 8.41
CA PHE A 418 -27.38 -5.11 7.39
C PHE A 418 -26.62 -6.16 6.58
N ASN A 419 -26.75 -6.16 5.26
CA ASN A 419 -25.97 -6.98 4.36
C ASN A 419 -24.67 -6.26 4.00
N LYS A 420 -23.62 -6.55 4.77
CA LYS A 420 -22.28 -5.97 4.54
C LYS A 420 -21.68 -6.34 3.18
N ASN A 421 -22.00 -7.50 2.62
CA ASN A 421 -21.37 -7.98 1.39
C ASN A 421 -21.88 -7.18 0.18
N THR A 422 -23.19 -6.95 0.10
CA THR A 422 -23.77 -6.12 -0.97
C THR A 422 -23.37 -4.66 -0.83
N TYR A 423 -23.30 -4.14 0.41
CA TYR A 423 -22.79 -2.80 0.68
C TYR A 423 -21.34 -2.63 0.22
N LEU A 424 -20.43 -3.53 0.61
CA LEU A 424 -19.01 -3.43 0.22
C LEU A 424 -18.81 -3.62 -1.29
N ALA A 425 -19.62 -4.46 -1.94
CA ALA A 425 -19.63 -4.56 -3.40
C ALA A 425 -20.06 -3.23 -4.04
N PHE A 426 -21.14 -2.60 -3.54
CA PHE A 426 -21.58 -1.27 -4.01
C PHE A 426 -20.48 -0.21 -3.84
N ILE A 427 -19.86 -0.12 -2.66
CA ILE A 427 -18.76 0.83 -2.43
C ILE A 427 -17.64 0.58 -3.44
N ARG A 428 -17.24 -0.67 -3.68
CA ARG A 428 -16.21 -1.01 -4.66
C ARG A 428 -16.56 -0.53 -6.06
N GLU A 429 -17.78 -0.72 -6.51
CA GLU A 429 -18.21 -0.26 -7.84
C GLU A 429 -18.18 1.27 -7.94
N GLU A 430 -18.62 2.00 -6.90
CA GLU A 430 -18.56 3.47 -6.87
C GLU A 430 -17.12 4.00 -6.89
N LEU A 431 -16.23 3.39 -6.09
CA LEU A 431 -14.81 3.79 -6.07
C LEU A 431 -14.12 3.52 -7.41
N ALA A 432 -14.46 2.42 -8.09
CA ALA A 432 -13.84 2.03 -9.35
C ALA A 432 -14.41 2.80 -10.56
N ASN A 433 -15.74 2.90 -10.65
CA ASN A 433 -16.42 3.31 -11.87
C ASN A 433 -16.97 4.74 -11.80
N THR A 434 -17.15 5.30 -10.60
CA THR A 434 -17.61 6.69 -10.43
C THR A 434 -16.46 7.62 -10.06
N LEU A 435 -15.66 7.23 -9.07
CA LEU A 435 -14.57 8.06 -8.55
C LEU A 435 -13.20 7.77 -9.20
N HIS A 436 -13.04 6.62 -9.86
CA HIS A 436 -11.78 6.21 -10.52
C HIS A 436 -10.55 6.22 -9.61
N VAL A 437 -10.74 5.86 -8.34
CA VAL A 437 -9.66 5.80 -7.33
C VAL A 437 -9.14 4.37 -7.12
N MET A 438 -9.65 3.41 -7.88
CA MET A 438 -9.19 2.02 -7.92
C MET A 438 -9.42 1.37 -9.28
N ASN A 439 -8.50 0.47 -9.67
CA ASN A 439 -8.59 -0.35 -10.88
C ASN A 439 -8.94 -1.81 -10.49
N THR A 440 -9.99 -2.37 -11.10
CA THR A 440 -10.50 -3.72 -10.82
C THR A 440 -10.02 -4.78 -11.82
N ALA A 441 -9.36 -4.40 -12.92
CA ALA A 441 -8.98 -5.29 -14.02
C ALA A 441 -7.93 -6.35 -13.62
N THR A 442 -7.11 -6.07 -12.62
CA THR A 442 -6.01 -6.94 -12.14
C THR A 442 -6.45 -8.00 -11.11
N ILE A 443 -7.70 -7.97 -10.64
CA ILE A 443 -8.20 -8.81 -9.53
C ILE A 443 -8.61 -10.22 -9.98
N ARG A 444 -8.59 -10.53 -11.28
CA ARG A 444 -9.15 -11.77 -11.86
C ARG A 444 -8.34 -13.07 -11.64
N GLY A 445 -7.23 -13.04 -10.88
CA GLY A 445 -6.27 -14.16 -10.80
C GLY A 445 -6.28 -15.04 -9.55
N GLY A 446 -7.22 -14.88 -8.62
CA GLY A 446 -7.24 -15.67 -7.37
C GLY A 446 -8.61 -15.78 -6.74
N ALA A 447 -8.75 -16.64 -5.72
CA ALA A 447 -9.99 -16.78 -4.95
C ALA A 447 -10.49 -15.37 -4.54
N ALA A 448 -11.71 -15.02 -4.95
CA ALA A 448 -12.24 -13.67 -4.80
C ALA A 448 -12.26 -13.27 -3.31
N ARG A 449 -11.29 -12.46 -2.90
CA ARG A 449 -11.29 -11.85 -1.56
C ARG A 449 -12.50 -10.91 -1.46
N ASN A 450 -13.08 -10.84 -0.27
CA ASN A 450 -14.11 -9.85 -0.02
C ASN A 450 -13.52 -8.43 -0.21
N PRO A 451 -14.27 -7.48 -0.80
CA PRO A 451 -13.79 -6.13 -0.98
C PRO A 451 -13.31 -5.52 0.34
N PHE A 452 -12.16 -4.84 0.29
CA PHE A 452 -11.58 -4.06 1.39
C PHE A 452 -11.26 -4.85 2.67
N GLN A 453 -11.06 -6.18 2.56
CA GLN A 453 -10.77 -7.01 3.74
C GLN A 453 -9.52 -6.53 4.50
N GLY A 454 -8.42 -6.25 3.79
CA GLY A 454 -7.15 -5.83 4.41
C GLY A 454 -7.25 -4.43 5.03
N GLU A 455 -7.81 -3.49 4.29
CA GLU A 455 -8.02 -2.10 4.71
C GLU A 455 -8.87 -2.05 5.98
N LEU A 456 -10.03 -2.72 6.00
CA LEU A 456 -10.92 -2.72 7.16
C LEU A 456 -10.31 -3.47 8.36
N ALA A 457 -9.56 -4.55 8.12
CA ALA A 457 -8.88 -5.25 9.21
C ALA A 457 -7.88 -4.34 9.93
N ILE A 458 -7.11 -3.54 9.17
CA ILE A 458 -6.12 -2.63 9.74
C ILE A 458 -6.78 -1.44 10.41
N LEU A 459 -7.75 -0.80 9.76
CA LEU A 459 -8.49 0.34 10.31
C LEU A 459 -9.16 -0.01 11.65
N ARG A 460 -9.66 -1.24 11.81
CA ARG A 460 -10.24 -1.72 13.07
C ARG A 460 -9.21 -1.84 14.20
N LYS A 461 -7.95 -2.20 13.92
CA LYS A 461 -6.90 -2.29 14.94
C LYS A 461 -6.55 -0.95 15.58
N PHE A 462 -6.84 0.14 14.87
CA PHE A 462 -6.66 1.51 15.36
C PHE A 462 -7.98 2.13 15.84
N ASP A 463 -9.06 1.37 15.89
CA ASP A 463 -10.39 1.83 16.32
C ASP A 463 -10.96 2.97 15.45
N PHE A 464 -10.43 3.14 14.23
CA PHE A 464 -10.91 4.13 13.26
C PHE A 464 -12.26 3.73 12.69
N VAL A 465 -12.54 2.43 12.62
CA VAL A 465 -13.82 1.88 12.16
C VAL A 465 -14.24 0.72 13.05
N SER A 466 -15.55 0.46 13.12
CA SER A 466 -16.10 -0.65 13.90
C SER A 466 -16.91 -1.61 13.02
N GLY A 467 -18.23 -1.59 13.17
CA GLY A 467 -19.19 -2.46 12.51
C GLY A 467 -19.90 -1.79 11.34
N PHE A 468 -21.03 -2.38 10.97
CA PHE A 468 -21.91 -1.82 9.95
C PHE A 468 -23.30 -1.59 10.54
N ARG A 469 -23.91 -0.46 10.19
CA ARG A 469 -25.21 -0.04 10.73
C ARG A 469 -26.17 0.39 9.62
N ILE A 470 -27.43 -0.01 9.76
CA ILE A 470 -28.52 0.39 8.85
C ILE A 470 -28.64 1.92 8.83
N GLY A 471 -28.76 2.50 7.63
CA GLY A 471 -28.84 3.95 7.42
C GLY A 471 -27.50 4.69 7.52
N VAL A 472 -26.40 3.98 7.80
CA VAL A 472 -25.05 4.58 7.94
C VAL A 472 -24.03 3.87 7.07
N GLY A 473 -24.05 2.55 7.00
CA GLY A 473 -23.02 1.75 6.35
C GLY A 473 -21.89 1.45 7.33
N LEU A 474 -20.63 1.66 6.92
CA LEU A 474 -19.46 1.51 7.79
C LEU A 474 -19.45 2.58 8.89
N GLU A 475 -19.34 2.16 10.14
CA GLU A 475 -19.20 3.09 11.27
C GLU A 475 -17.76 3.59 11.37
N ILE A 476 -17.57 4.90 11.21
CA ILE A 476 -16.26 5.57 11.23
C ILE A 476 -16.17 6.48 12.46
N ASN A 477 -15.10 6.33 13.23
CA ASN A 477 -14.80 7.15 14.40
C ASN A 477 -14.10 8.44 13.98
N TRP A 478 -14.87 9.39 13.42
CA TRP A 478 -14.34 10.65 12.92
C TRP A 478 -13.51 11.46 13.93
N PRO A 479 -13.90 11.59 15.22
CA PRO A 479 -13.07 12.27 16.20
C PRO A 479 -11.65 11.67 16.29
N LEU A 480 -11.54 10.35 16.33
CA LEU A 480 -10.25 9.66 16.42
C LEU A 480 -9.46 9.75 15.10
N VAL A 481 -10.14 9.62 13.96
CA VAL A 481 -9.51 9.79 12.63
C VAL A 481 -8.92 11.20 12.50
N GLN A 482 -9.63 12.23 12.96
CA GLN A 482 -9.17 13.61 12.91
C GLN A 482 -7.96 13.84 13.83
N GLU A 483 -7.98 13.30 15.06
CA GLU A 483 -6.84 13.36 15.99
C GLU A 483 -5.55 12.85 15.32
N TYR A 484 -5.63 11.70 14.64
CA TYR A 484 -4.47 11.10 13.97
C TYR A 484 -4.06 11.83 12.69
N LEU A 485 -5.01 12.40 11.94
CA LEU A 485 -4.72 13.26 10.78
C LEU A 485 -4.06 14.58 11.18
N GLU A 486 -4.30 15.08 12.39
CA GLU A 486 -3.68 16.31 12.90
C GLU A 486 -2.35 16.05 13.61
N TYR A 487 -2.11 14.81 14.09
CA TYR A 487 -0.88 14.42 14.76
C TYR A 487 0.38 14.60 13.88
N LYS A 488 1.32 15.45 14.30
CA LYS A 488 2.61 15.61 13.64
C LYS A 488 3.60 14.58 14.18
N ILE A 489 4.09 13.71 13.31
CA ILE A 489 5.01 12.62 13.66
C ILE A 489 6.36 13.14 14.14
#